data_AF-A0A2V5IVI5-F1
#
_entry.id   AF-A0A2V5IVI5-F1
#
_cell.length_a   1.000
_cell.length_b   1.000
_cell.length_c   1.000
_cell.angle_alpha   90.00
_cell.angle_beta   90.00
_cell.angle_gamma   90.00
#
_symmetry.space_group_name_H-M   'P 1'
#
loop_
_entity.id
_entity.type
_entity.pdbx_description
1 polymer ?
#
loop_
_entity_poly.entity_id
_entity_poly.type
_entity_poly.pdbx_seq_one_letter_code
_entity_poly.pdbx_strand_id
1 'polypeptide(L)'
;MMNCVRSRVAAFSTAWTPRVVARASYSTTVPRLSENTLPANDPTPSKPVPNVSATNATPVDSMGAWDKPLQETPEIAERTRKLQAPNRATTWAASQQPREKAMVGPRFEQTIMEMQPQPYAAIELIHKQPVRWTKKRVVECDGGGGPLGHPRIFINTDKPEIATCNYCGLPFAHEQHRAYLKSLPATSYPLEPTGDAAEVNENQRVTDSAFEQR
;
A
#
# COMPACT_ATOMS: atom_id res chain seq x y z
N MET A 1 43.66 -9.63 -74.64
CA MET A 1 45.09 -9.30 -74.52
C MET A 1 45.52 -9.56 -73.09
N MET A 2 46.38 -10.57 -72.91
CA MET A 2 47.10 -10.80 -71.66
C MET A 2 48.10 -9.68 -71.41
N ASN A 3 48.37 -9.39 -70.13
CA ASN A 3 49.56 -8.77 -69.51
C ASN A 3 49.12 -7.92 -68.31
N CYS A 4 49.84 -7.79 -67.22
CA CYS A 4 50.98 -8.50 -66.65
C CYS A 4 51.07 -8.01 -65.19
N VAL A 5 51.53 -8.90 -64.32
CA VAL A 5 51.70 -8.76 -62.87
C VAL A 5 52.62 -7.59 -62.48
N ARG A 6 52.34 -6.94 -61.33
CA ARG A 6 53.40 -6.52 -60.40
C ARG A 6 52.92 -6.45 -58.95
N SER A 7 53.33 -7.48 -58.23
CA SER A 7 53.18 -7.69 -56.80
C SER A 7 53.99 -6.68 -55.98
N ARG A 8 53.45 -6.24 -54.85
CA ARG A 8 54.23 -5.72 -53.72
C ARG A 8 53.90 -6.54 -52.49
N VAL A 9 54.87 -7.33 -52.05
CA VAL A 9 54.85 -8.08 -50.80
C VAL A 9 55.17 -7.10 -49.67
N ALA A 10 54.21 -6.86 -48.77
CA ALA A 10 54.47 -6.24 -47.48
C ALA A 10 54.61 -7.36 -46.44
N ALA A 11 55.83 -7.63 -46.01
CA ALA A 11 56.10 -8.56 -44.92
C ALA A 11 55.73 -7.87 -43.59
N PHE A 12 54.56 -8.23 -43.04
CA PHE A 12 54.25 -7.91 -41.65
C PHE A 12 54.73 -9.08 -40.78
N SER A 13 55.84 -8.87 -40.09
CA SER A 13 56.38 -9.75 -39.08
C SER A 13 55.35 -9.98 -37.97
N THR A 14 54.88 -11.21 -37.83
CA THR A 14 54.08 -11.70 -36.72
C THR A 14 54.91 -11.79 -35.46
N ALA A 15 54.65 -10.92 -34.49
CA ALA A 15 55.02 -11.14 -33.11
C ALA A 15 53.84 -10.74 -32.21
N TRP A 16 52.78 -11.55 -32.25
CA TRP A 16 51.67 -11.41 -31.32
C TRP A 16 52.00 -12.25 -30.09
N THR A 17 52.55 -11.61 -29.05
CA THR A 17 52.59 -12.18 -27.71
C THR A 17 51.20 -12.01 -27.10
N PRO A 18 50.51 -13.09 -26.65
CA PRO A 18 49.27 -12.91 -25.91
C PRO A 18 49.66 -12.37 -24.53
N ARG A 19 49.41 -11.08 -24.30
CA ARG A 19 49.34 -10.56 -22.93
C ARG A 19 48.12 -11.21 -22.29
N VAL A 20 48.36 -12.28 -21.53
CA VAL A 20 47.38 -12.81 -20.58
C VAL A 20 47.13 -11.69 -19.58
N VAL A 21 46.03 -10.96 -19.76
CA VAL A 21 45.54 -10.05 -18.74
C VAL A 21 45.09 -10.95 -17.59
N ALA A 22 45.84 -10.93 -16.50
CA ALA A 22 45.41 -11.53 -15.24
C ALA A 22 44.10 -10.82 -14.85
N ARG A 23 42.96 -11.43 -15.18
CA ARG A 23 41.69 -11.05 -14.57
C ARG A 23 41.84 -11.37 -13.09
N ALA A 24 41.84 -10.33 -12.27
CA ALA A 24 41.72 -10.49 -10.83
C ALA A 24 40.45 -11.33 -10.58
N SER A 25 40.65 -12.57 -10.15
CA SER A 25 39.58 -13.44 -9.68
C SER A 25 39.10 -12.86 -8.36
N TYR A 26 38.15 -11.94 -8.38
CA TYR A 26 37.42 -11.59 -7.18
C TYR A 26 36.61 -12.82 -6.80
N SER A 27 37.13 -13.61 -5.86
CA SER A 27 36.38 -14.68 -5.22
C SER A 27 35.30 -14.03 -4.36
N THR A 28 34.16 -13.73 -4.98
CA THR A 28 32.96 -13.40 -4.22
C THR A 28 32.43 -14.71 -3.64
N THR A 29 32.86 -15.06 -2.43
CA THR A 29 32.18 -16.07 -1.63
C THR A 29 30.84 -15.49 -1.17
N VAL A 30 29.93 -15.28 -2.11
CA VAL A 30 28.51 -15.11 -1.78
C VAL A 30 27.97 -16.54 -1.76
N PRO A 31 27.72 -17.13 -0.57
CA PRO A 31 27.14 -18.46 -0.50
C PRO A 31 25.79 -18.41 -1.24
N ARG A 32 25.72 -19.11 -2.38
CA ARG A 32 24.53 -19.23 -3.23
C ARG A 32 23.54 -20.26 -2.66
N LEU A 33 23.33 -20.25 -1.35
CA LEU A 33 22.36 -21.06 -0.61
C LEU A 33 22.54 -20.71 0.87
N SER A 34 21.92 -19.63 1.34
CA SER A 34 21.65 -19.50 2.77
C SER A 34 20.40 -20.32 3.08
N GLU A 35 20.53 -21.65 3.02
CA GLU A 35 19.58 -22.51 3.75
C GLU A 35 19.64 -22.06 5.21
N ASN A 36 18.48 -21.72 5.76
CA ASN A 36 18.34 -21.16 7.09
C ASN A 36 18.78 -22.23 8.11
N THR A 37 20.06 -22.25 8.49
CA THR A 37 20.66 -23.26 9.39
C THR A 37 20.26 -23.08 10.85
N LEU A 38 19.11 -22.46 11.13
CA LEU A 38 18.62 -22.34 12.50
C LEU A 38 18.01 -23.68 12.90
N PRO A 39 18.63 -24.43 13.84
CA PRO A 39 18.02 -25.65 14.33
C PRO A 39 16.67 -25.29 14.99
N ALA A 40 15.59 -25.94 14.56
CA ALA A 40 14.24 -25.66 15.04
C ALA A 40 14.03 -25.92 16.55
N ASN A 41 15.01 -26.52 17.21
CA ASN A 41 15.00 -26.87 18.62
C ASN A 41 16.30 -26.41 19.30
N ASP A 42 16.63 -25.12 19.14
CA ASP A 42 17.67 -24.47 19.93
C ASP A 42 17.11 -24.19 21.34
N PRO A 43 17.73 -24.73 22.42
CA PRO A 43 17.30 -24.42 23.80
C PRO A 43 17.46 -22.94 24.16
N THR A 44 18.17 -22.17 23.33
CA THR A 44 18.43 -20.74 23.49
C THR A 44 18.14 -19.99 22.18
N PRO A 45 16.85 -19.82 21.81
CA PRO A 45 16.51 -19.09 20.58
C PRO A 45 17.04 -17.65 20.64
N SER A 46 17.64 -17.19 19.54
CA SER A 46 18.09 -15.80 19.41
C SER A 46 16.92 -14.84 19.67
N LYS A 47 17.17 -13.82 20.50
CA LYS A 47 16.16 -12.78 20.75
C LYS A 47 15.93 -12.02 19.44
N PRO A 48 14.67 -11.81 19.03
CA PRO A 48 14.37 -11.01 17.85
C PRO A 48 14.96 -9.62 18.05
N VAL A 49 15.90 -9.24 17.19
CA VAL A 49 16.52 -7.91 17.25
C VAL A 49 15.51 -6.92 16.67
N PRO A 50 15.16 -5.86 17.41
CA PRO A 50 14.27 -4.86 16.90
C PRO A 50 14.87 -4.21 15.66
N ASN A 51 13.99 -3.96 14.71
CA ASN A 51 14.36 -3.54 13.36
C ASN A 51 14.45 -2.00 13.28
N VAL A 52 13.97 -1.33 14.33
CA VAL A 52 14.12 0.12 14.56
C VAL A 52 15.23 0.36 15.59
N SER A 53 16.18 1.23 15.24
CA SER A 53 17.29 1.63 16.10
C SER A 53 16.85 2.56 17.23
N ALA A 54 17.48 2.47 18.40
CA ALA A 54 17.25 3.37 19.54
C ALA A 54 17.79 4.81 19.33
N THR A 55 18.27 5.15 18.13
CA THR A 55 18.91 6.43 17.84
C THR A 55 17.99 7.64 18.04
N ASN A 56 16.68 7.45 17.95
CA ASN A 56 15.66 8.49 18.16
C ASN A 56 15.07 8.51 19.58
N ALA A 57 15.59 7.68 20.50
CA ALA A 57 15.10 7.59 21.87
C ALA A 57 15.51 8.81 22.72
N THR A 58 16.56 9.55 22.31
CA THR A 58 16.97 10.80 22.94
C THR A 58 16.36 11.99 22.19
N PRO A 59 15.77 12.96 22.91
CA PRO A 59 15.17 14.13 22.26
C PRO A 59 16.24 14.97 21.56
N VAL A 60 15.98 15.31 20.30
CA VAL A 60 16.77 16.29 19.54
C VAL A 60 15.93 17.54 19.23
N ASP A 61 16.62 18.64 18.94
CA ASP A 61 15.97 19.91 18.59
C ASP A 61 15.05 19.71 17.38
N SER A 62 13.88 20.34 17.43
CA SER A 62 12.84 20.20 16.41
C SER A 62 13.17 20.93 15.10
N MET A 63 14.27 21.70 15.07
CA MET A 63 14.84 22.38 13.90
C MET A 63 13.75 23.09 13.05
N GLY A 64 12.77 23.71 13.71
CA GLY A 64 11.68 24.45 13.07
C GLY A 64 10.31 23.76 13.05
N ALA A 65 10.15 22.57 13.62
CA ALA A 65 8.85 21.97 13.90
C ALA A 65 8.28 22.44 15.25
N TRP A 66 6.97 22.70 15.29
CA TRP A 66 6.30 23.42 16.38
C TRP A 66 6.34 22.61 17.70
N ASP A 67 6.77 23.28 18.77
CA ASP A 67 6.62 23.03 20.21
C ASP A 67 7.07 21.71 20.86
N LYS A 68 7.43 20.65 20.13
CA LYS A 68 7.87 19.36 20.73
C LYS A 68 9.23 18.87 20.21
N PRO A 69 10.09 18.29 21.09
CA PRO A 69 11.33 17.67 20.67
C PRO A 69 11.06 16.46 19.78
N LEU A 70 11.95 16.21 18.82
CA LEU A 70 11.87 15.04 17.96
C LEU A 70 12.38 13.82 18.74
N GLN A 71 11.46 12.98 19.19
CA GLN A 71 11.76 11.81 20.00
C GLN A 71 10.71 10.73 19.75
N GLU A 72 11.15 9.48 19.60
CA GLU A 72 10.28 8.33 19.45
C GLU A 72 10.88 7.13 20.20
N THR A 73 10.05 6.39 20.95
CA THR A 73 10.52 5.16 21.59
C THR A 73 10.56 4.02 20.55
N PRO A 74 11.56 3.11 20.62
CA PRO A 74 11.68 2.04 19.63
C PRO A 74 10.45 1.11 19.59
N GLU A 75 9.74 0.94 20.71
CA GLU A 75 8.53 0.12 20.78
C GLU A 75 7.35 0.74 20.01
N ILE A 76 7.18 2.06 20.11
CA ILE A 76 6.15 2.80 19.37
C ILE A 76 6.49 2.75 17.88
N ALA A 77 7.73 3.03 17.53
CA ALA A 77 8.21 2.99 16.15
C ALA A 77 8.01 1.61 15.50
N GLU A 78 8.27 0.54 16.25
CA GLU A 78 8.04 -0.83 15.79
C GLU A 78 6.56 -1.16 15.61
N ARG A 79 5.70 -0.68 16.51
CA ARG A 79 4.24 -0.84 16.35
C ARG A 79 3.77 -0.15 15.08
N THR A 80 4.18 1.11 14.89
CA THR A 80 3.87 1.94 13.72
C THR A 80 4.37 1.29 12.43
N ARG A 81 5.57 0.70 12.45
CA ARG A 81 6.16 -0.04 11.34
C ARG A 81 5.42 -1.32 10.97
N LYS A 82 4.91 -2.06 11.96
CA LYS A 82 4.19 -3.33 11.74
C LYS A 82 2.79 -3.12 11.17
N LEU A 83 2.14 -2.00 11.51
CA LEU A 83 0.79 -1.70 11.01
C LEU A 83 0.83 -1.13 9.58
N GLN A 84 0.15 -1.78 8.63
CA GLN A 84 0.07 -1.29 7.24
C GLN A 84 -0.49 0.16 7.16
N ALA A 85 -1.51 0.45 7.96
CA ALA A 85 -2.12 1.76 8.17
C ALA A 85 -2.52 1.92 9.64
N PRO A 86 -2.82 3.14 10.14
CA PRO A 86 -3.13 3.35 11.57
C PRO A 86 -4.36 2.56 12.03
N ASN A 87 -5.30 2.34 11.11
CA ASN A 87 -6.54 1.59 11.33
C ASN A 87 -6.50 0.14 10.81
N ARG A 88 -5.40 -0.34 10.22
CA ARG A 88 -5.33 -1.68 9.64
C ARG A 88 -3.92 -2.27 9.69
N ALA A 89 -3.79 -3.46 10.28
CA ALA A 89 -2.51 -4.16 10.39
C ALA A 89 -2.09 -4.86 9.09
N THR A 90 -3.04 -5.48 8.39
CA THR A 90 -2.77 -6.41 7.27
C THR A 90 -2.84 -5.73 5.90
N THR A 91 -2.26 -6.36 4.89
CA THR A 91 -2.39 -5.94 3.49
C THR A 91 -3.82 -6.19 2.97
N TRP A 92 -4.18 -5.51 1.88
CA TRP A 92 -5.50 -5.61 1.24
C TRP A 92 -5.44 -5.85 -0.27
N ALA A 93 -4.24 -6.03 -0.83
CA ALA A 93 -4.03 -6.46 -2.20
C ALA A 93 -2.93 -7.53 -2.26
N ALA A 94 -3.07 -8.48 -3.19
CA ALA A 94 -2.15 -9.62 -3.30
C ALA A 94 -0.70 -9.19 -3.63
N SER A 95 -0.53 -8.14 -4.43
CA SER A 95 0.79 -7.59 -4.80
C SER A 95 1.35 -6.60 -3.77
N GLN A 96 0.58 -6.27 -2.72
CA GLN A 96 1.01 -5.30 -1.72
C GLN A 96 2.04 -5.91 -0.77
N GLN A 97 3.18 -5.26 -0.61
CA GLN A 97 4.18 -5.66 0.38
C GLN A 97 3.76 -5.21 1.80
N PRO A 98 3.89 -6.08 2.82
CA PRO A 98 3.73 -5.69 4.22
C PRO A 98 4.74 -4.60 4.61
N ARG A 99 4.27 -3.59 5.35
CA ARG A 99 5.07 -2.44 5.80
C ARG A 99 6.29 -2.85 6.60
N GLU A 100 6.18 -3.90 7.41
CA GLU A 100 7.28 -4.47 8.18
C GLU A 100 8.50 -4.87 7.32
N LYS A 101 8.25 -5.34 6.08
CA LYS A 101 9.26 -5.75 5.10
C LYS A 101 9.71 -4.59 4.21
N ALA A 102 8.80 -3.66 3.91
CA ALA A 102 9.10 -2.50 3.08
C ALA A 102 9.96 -1.45 3.81
N MET A 103 9.74 -1.28 5.11
CA MET A 103 10.44 -0.29 5.94
C MET A 103 11.68 -0.87 6.66
N VAL A 104 12.48 -1.68 5.96
CA VAL A 104 13.73 -2.27 6.47
C VAL A 104 14.94 -1.55 5.84
N GLY A 105 16.04 -1.49 6.58
CA GLY A 105 17.36 -1.20 6.03
C GLY A 105 17.91 0.18 6.38
N PRO A 106 19.12 0.51 5.89
CA PRO A 106 19.88 1.68 6.33
C PRO A 106 19.16 3.02 6.12
N ARG A 107 18.21 3.09 5.17
CA ARG A 107 17.42 4.32 4.93
C ARG A 107 16.46 4.68 6.06
N PHE A 108 16.13 3.72 6.94
CA PHE A 108 15.24 3.93 8.07
C PHE A 108 15.98 3.94 9.42
N GLU A 109 17.29 3.69 9.42
CA GLU A 109 18.16 3.88 10.57
C GLU A 109 18.23 5.38 10.86
N GLN A 110 17.87 5.83 12.07
CA GLN A 110 17.71 7.26 12.43
C GLN A 110 16.51 7.99 11.81
N THR A 111 15.52 7.27 11.24
CA THR A 111 14.27 7.89 10.78
C THR A 111 13.19 7.77 11.87
N ILE A 112 12.48 8.86 12.16
CA ILE A 112 11.32 8.83 13.07
C ILE A 112 10.12 8.30 12.29
N MET A 113 9.59 7.15 12.73
CA MET A 113 8.58 6.38 12.01
C MET A 113 7.20 7.04 12.10
N GLU A 114 6.87 7.66 13.23
CA GLU A 114 5.64 8.44 13.43
C GLU A 114 5.49 9.58 12.41
N MET A 115 6.58 10.21 12.00
CA MET A 115 6.57 11.34 11.07
C MET A 115 6.53 10.91 9.60
N GLN A 116 6.64 9.61 9.31
CA GLN A 116 6.56 9.10 7.96
C GLN A 116 5.11 9.06 7.48
N PRO A 117 4.83 9.31 6.19
CA PRO A 117 3.47 9.24 5.66
C PRO A 117 2.78 7.91 5.98
N GLN A 118 1.67 8.00 6.71
CA GLN A 118 0.87 6.84 7.09
C GLN A 118 -0.63 7.20 7.04
N PRO A 119 -1.21 7.30 5.83
CA PRO A 119 -2.63 7.59 5.68
C PRO A 119 -3.50 6.44 6.19
N TYR A 120 -4.73 6.75 6.57
CA TYR A 120 -5.74 5.76 6.91
C TYR A 120 -6.07 4.87 5.71
N ALA A 121 -6.27 3.57 5.95
CA ALA A 121 -6.73 2.64 4.95
C ALA A 121 -8.21 2.89 4.66
N ALA A 122 -8.51 3.31 3.42
CA ALA A 122 -9.88 3.63 2.98
C ALA A 122 -10.84 2.43 3.03
N ILE A 123 -10.31 1.19 2.91
CA ILE A 123 -11.12 -0.04 3.02
C ILE A 123 -11.85 -0.14 4.37
N GLU A 124 -11.19 0.19 5.48
CA GLU A 124 -11.83 0.17 6.79
C GLU A 124 -12.82 1.34 6.95
N LEU A 125 -12.53 2.48 6.33
CA LEU A 125 -13.39 3.67 6.40
C LEU A 125 -14.70 3.47 5.61
N ILE A 126 -14.64 2.79 4.45
CA ILE A 126 -15.84 2.53 3.66
C ILE A 126 -16.74 1.46 4.31
N HIS A 127 -16.15 0.48 5.01
CA HIS A 127 -16.92 -0.52 5.75
C HIS A 127 -17.63 0.02 6.99
N LYS A 128 -17.31 1.24 7.42
CA LYS A 128 -18.07 1.96 8.46
C LYS A 128 -19.32 2.65 7.91
N GLN A 129 -19.43 2.84 6.60
CA GLN A 129 -20.62 3.48 6.01
C GLN A 129 -21.85 2.57 6.13
N PRO A 130 -23.00 3.10 6.58
CA PRO A 130 -24.23 2.34 6.61
C PRO A 130 -24.78 2.08 5.21
N VAL A 131 -25.48 0.97 5.07
CA VAL A 131 -26.24 0.63 3.85
C VAL A 131 -27.34 1.66 3.63
N ARG A 132 -27.35 2.28 2.45
CA ARG A 132 -28.40 3.20 2.01
C ARG A 132 -29.58 2.42 1.46
N TRP A 133 -30.69 2.49 2.16
CA TRP A 133 -31.91 1.78 1.79
C TRP A 133 -32.68 2.56 0.73
N THR A 134 -33.06 1.89 -0.35
CA THR A 134 -33.84 2.49 -1.43
C THR A 134 -35.12 1.70 -1.70
N LYS A 135 -36.15 2.41 -2.16
CA LYS A 135 -37.39 1.84 -2.72
C LYS A 135 -37.35 1.68 -4.23
N LYS A 136 -36.31 2.21 -4.87
CA LYS A 136 -36.14 2.16 -6.32
C LYS A 136 -35.30 0.95 -6.69
N ARG A 137 -35.72 0.29 -7.77
CA ARG A 137 -35.02 -0.81 -8.44
C ARG A 137 -33.60 -0.46 -8.89
N VAL A 138 -33.43 0.77 -9.37
CA VAL A 138 -32.17 1.30 -9.88
C VAL A 138 -31.87 2.60 -9.12
N VAL A 139 -30.67 2.69 -8.57
CA VAL A 139 -30.18 3.87 -7.83
C VAL A 139 -29.18 4.62 -8.69
N GLU A 140 -29.28 5.94 -8.68
CA GLU A 140 -28.27 6.82 -9.27
C GLU A 140 -27.25 7.24 -8.21
N CYS A 141 -25.96 7.12 -8.53
CA CYS A 141 -24.87 7.55 -7.66
C CYS A 141 -23.89 8.39 -8.48
N ASP A 142 -23.61 9.59 -8.00
CA ASP A 142 -22.67 10.57 -8.55
C ASP A 142 -21.51 10.88 -7.58
N GLY A 143 -21.51 10.27 -6.40
CA GLY A 143 -20.49 10.50 -5.36
C GLY A 143 -20.66 11.81 -4.58
N GLY A 144 -21.77 12.53 -4.78
CA GLY A 144 -22.03 13.80 -4.12
C GLY A 144 -21.36 15.00 -4.78
N GLY A 145 -21.91 16.19 -4.51
CA GLY A 145 -21.36 17.46 -4.98
C GLY A 145 -21.40 17.68 -6.50
N GLY A 146 -22.28 16.97 -7.21
CA GLY A 146 -22.47 17.08 -8.66
C GLY A 146 -21.15 16.85 -9.42
N PRO A 147 -20.57 17.87 -10.07
CA PRO A 147 -19.32 17.72 -10.83
C PRO A 147 -18.09 17.44 -9.98
N LEU A 148 -18.14 17.63 -8.64
CA LEU A 148 -17.01 17.33 -7.75
C LEU A 148 -16.92 15.83 -7.37
N GLY A 149 -17.94 15.04 -7.69
CA GLY A 149 -17.97 13.62 -7.46
C GLY A 149 -17.37 12.81 -8.62
N HIS A 150 -17.95 11.63 -8.88
CA HIS A 150 -17.59 10.76 -10.01
C HIS A 150 -18.68 10.78 -11.09
N PRO A 151 -18.40 10.24 -12.30
CA PRO A 151 -19.44 10.12 -13.33
C PRO A 151 -20.67 9.39 -12.80
N ARG A 152 -21.86 9.95 -13.05
CA ARG A 152 -23.12 9.35 -12.60
C ARG A 152 -23.24 7.92 -13.13
N ILE A 153 -23.44 6.97 -12.23
CA ILE A 153 -23.75 5.58 -12.57
C ILE A 153 -25.10 5.16 -12.04
N PHE A 154 -25.64 4.11 -12.65
CA PHE A 154 -26.89 3.48 -12.26
C PHE A 154 -26.62 2.08 -11.74
N ILE A 155 -26.98 1.84 -10.49
CA ILE A 155 -26.71 0.61 -9.74
C ILE A 155 -28.01 -0.17 -9.59
N ASN A 156 -28.01 -1.44 -9.97
CA ASN A 156 -29.17 -2.32 -9.80
C ASN A 156 -29.21 -2.89 -8.37
N THR A 157 -30.34 -2.72 -7.67
CA THR A 157 -30.57 -3.23 -6.31
C THR A 157 -31.62 -4.34 -6.26
N ASP A 158 -32.00 -4.91 -7.42
CA ASP A 158 -32.96 -6.02 -7.53
C ASP A 158 -32.62 -7.26 -6.71
N LYS A 159 -31.33 -7.56 -6.61
CA LYS A 159 -30.85 -8.78 -5.97
C LYS A 159 -30.89 -8.62 -4.45
N PRO A 160 -31.08 -9.73 -3.69
CA PRO A 160 -31.04 -9.71 -2.23
C PRO A 160 -29.58 -9.62 -1.71
N GLU A 161 -28.82 -8.66 -2.22
CA GLU A 161 -27.43 -8.40 -1.85
C GLU A 161 -27.22 -6.88 -1.66
N ILE A 162 -26.14 -6.53 -0.98
CA ILE A 162 -25.72 -5.13 -0.85
C ILE A 162 -24.94 -4.77 -2.12
N ALA A 163 -25.54 -3.96 -2.98
CA ALA A 163 -24.92 -3.48 -4.21
C ALA A 163 -24.04 -2.26 -3.91
N THR A 164 -22.78 -2.28 -4.34
CA THR A 164 -21.82 -1.21 -4.07
C THR A 164 -21.60 -0.32 -5.29
N CYS A 165 -21.35 0.96 -5.07
CA CYS A 165 -20.88 1.86 -6.12
C CYS A 165 -19.42 1.53 -6.47
N ASN A 166 -19.11 1.36 -7.76
CA ASN A 166 -17.76 1.05 -8.23
C ASN A 166 -16.75 2.19 -8.06
N TYR A 167 -17.21 3.42 -7.84
CA TYR A 167 -16.33 4.58 -7.64
C TYR A 167 -16.13 4.87 -6.15
N CYS A 168 -17.18 5.28 -5.44
CA CYS A 168 -17.09 5.63 -4.02
C CYS A 168 -17.10 4.43 -3.07
N GLY A 169 -17.53 3.25 -3.51
CA GLY A 169 -17.72 2.08 -2.64
C GLY A 169 -18.95 2.16 -1.72
N LEU A 170 -19.80 3.19 -1.86
CA LEU A 170 -21.00 3.35 -1.05
C LEU A 170 -21.97 2.16 -1.22
N PRO A 171 -22.47 1.58 -0.11
CA PRO A 171 -23.38 0.45 -0.16
C PRO A 171 -24.85 0.87 -0.32
N PHE A 172 -25.57 0.19 -1.22
CA PHE A 172 -27.00 0.37 -1.48
C PHE A 172 -27.73 -0.98 -1.39
N ALA A 173 -28.95 -0.98 -0.88
CA ALA A 173 -29.80 -2.16 -0.89
C ALA A 173 -31.28 -1.79 -1.03
N HIS A 174 -32.06 -2.69 -1.62
CA HIS A 174 -33.50 -2.49 -1.75
C HIS A 174 -34.22 -2.83 -0.43
N GLU A 175 -35.19 -2.00 -0.03
CA GLU A 175 -35.94 -2.17 1.22
C GLU A 175 -36.66 -3.53 1.32
N GLN A 176 -37.11 -4.08 0.18
CA GLN A 176 -37.76 -5.39 0.13
C GLN A 176 -36.88 -6.52 0.67
N HIS A 177 -35.55 -6.40 0.49
CA HIS A 177 -34.58 -7.41 0.92
C HIS A 177 -34.07 -7.18 2.34
N ARG A 178 -34.57 -6.16 3.04
CA ARG A 178 -34.09 -5.80 4.40
C ARG A 178 -34.25 -6.93 5.41
N ALA A 179 -35.37 -7.67 5.35
CA ALA A 179 -35.60 -8.80 6.24
C ALA A 179 -34.59 -9.94 6.01
N TYR A 180 -34.27 -10.23 4.74
CA TYR A 180 -33.27 -11.23 4.38
C TYR A 180 -31.85 -10.79 4.77
N LEU A 181 -31.46 -9.55 4.46
CA LEU A 181 -30.14 -9.05 4.82
C LEU A 181 -29.92 -9.00 6.34
N LYS A 182 -30.97 -8.75 7.12
CA LYS A 182 -30.95 -8.81 8.59
C LYS A 182 -30.88 -10.24 9.15
N SER A 183 -31.32 -11.25 8.39
CA SER A 183 -31.25 -12.64 8.86
C SER A 183 -29.88 -13.29 8.61
N LEU A 184 -29.02 -12.66 7.79
CA LEU A 184 -27.65 -13.12 7.59
C LEU A 184 -26.83 -12.95 8.88
N PRO A 185 -25.93 -13.91 9.20
CA PRO A 185 -25.14 -13.87 10.42
C PRO A 185 -24.14 -12.69 10.45
N ALA A 186 -23.68 -12.26 9.29
CA ALA A 186 -22.81 -11.10 9.13
C ALA A 186 -23.01 -10.48 7.75
N THR A 187 -22.92 -9.15 7.68
CA THR A 187 -22.93 -8.37 6.45
C THR A 187 -21.62 -7.60 6.32
N SER A 188 -21.21 -7.32 5.08
CA SER A 188 -19.98 -6.57 4.80
C SER A 188 -20.04 -5.10 5.23
N TYR A 189 -21.25 -4.54 5.33
CA TYR A 189 -21.52 -3.17 5.76
C TYR A 189 -22.55 -3.16 6.89
N PRO A 190 -22.50 -2.17 7.80
CA PRO A 190 -23.54 -1.98 8.81
C PRO A 190 -24.88 -1.64 8.17
N LEU A 191 -25.95 -2.31 8.60
CA LEU A 191 -27.29 -2.14 8.03
C LEU A 191 -28.02 -0.88 8.52
N GLU A 192 -27.58 -0.34 9.65
CA GLU A 192 -28.11 0.87 10.28
C GLU A 192 -26.94 1.83 10.59
N PRO A 193 -27.17 3.15 10.67
CA PRO A 193 -26.15 4.12 11.05
C PRO A 193 -25.57 3.81 12.43
N THR A 194 -24.25 3.82 12.56
CA THR A 194 -23.53 3.55 13.83
C THR A 194 -23.15 4.87 14.54
N GLY A 195 -23.14 5.99 13.81
CA GLY A 195 -22.69 7.29 14.31
C GLY A 195 -21.16 7.43 14.34
N ASP A 196 -20.43 6.61 13.57
CA ASP A 196 -18.97 6.73 13.47
C ASP A 196 -18.59 8.06 12.78
N ALA A 197 -17.50 8.69 13.22
CA ALA A 197 -17.03 9.96 12.64
C ALA A 197 -16.67 9.86 11.15
N ALA A 198 -16.40 8.66 10.65
CA ALA A 198 -16.17 8.42 9.23
C ALA A 198 -17.46 8.39 8.39
N GLU A 199 -18.64 8.21 9.01
CA GLU A 199 -19.92 8.13 8.30
C GLU A 199 -20.23 9.44 7.56
N VAL A 200 -20.67 9.30 6.33
CA VAL A 200 -21.06 10.44 5.51
C VAL A 200 -22.57 10.42 5.29
N ASN A 201 -23.18 11.60 5.41
CA ASN A 201 -24.60 11.80 5.17
C ASN A 201 -25.01 11.25 3.80
N GLU A 202 -26.25 10.74 3.69
CA GLU A 202 -26.84 10.32 2.42
C GLU A 202 -26.84 11.45 1.38
N ASN A 203 -27.17 12.66 1.82
CA ASN A 203 -27.15 13.86 0.99
C ASN A 203 -25.79 14.55 1.10
N GLN A 204 -24.86 14.18 0.21
CA GLN A 204 -23.58 14.88 0.03
C GLN A 204 -23.73 16.06 -0.94
N ARG A 205 -24.73 16.92 -0.71
CA ARG A 205 -24.89 18.14 -1.52
C ARG A 205 -23.94 19.21 -1.00
N VAL A 206 -23.25 19.89 -1.92
CA VAL A 206 -22.33 20.99 -1.59
C VAL A 206 -23.11 22.27 -1.30
N THR A 207 -24.29 22.47 -1.92
CA THR A 207 -25.22 23.54 -1.56
C THR A 207 -26.67 23.04 -1.45
N ASP A 208 -27.48 23.73 -0.63
CA ASP A 208 -28.91 23.47 -0.45
C ASP A 208 -29.78 24.05 -1.59
N SER A 209 -29.17 24.73 -2.58
CA SER A 209 -29.92 25.50 -3.57
C SER A 209 -30.41 24.64 -4.74
N ALA A 210 -31.63 24.92 -5.22
CA ALA A 210 -32.32 24.17 -6.26
C ALA A 210 -31.71 24.28 -7.67
N PHE A 211 -30.64 25.07 -7.85
CA PHE A 211 -30.11 25.49 -9.17
C PHE A 211 -28.75 24.91 -9.56
N GLU A 212 -28.17 24.01 -8.78
CA GLU A 212 -26.95 23.32 -9.22
C GLU A 212 -27.28 22.21 -10.22
N GLN A 213 -26.49 22.16 -11.30
CA GLN A 213 -26.67 21.24 -12.41
C GLN A 213 -26.77 19.81 -11.89
N ARG A 214 -27.92 19.17 -12.17
CA ARG A 214 -28.20 17.76 -11.86
C ARG A 214 -27.29 16.84 -12.62
#